data_AF-A0A7V9I1T0-F1
#
_entry.id   AF-A0A7V9I1T0-F1
#
_cell.length_a   1.000
_cell.length_b   1.000
_cell.length_c   1.000
_cell.angle_alpha   90.00
_cell.angle_beta   90.00
_cell.angle_gamma   90.00
#
_symmetry.space_group_name_H-M   'P 1'
#
loop_
_entity.id
_entity.type
_entity.pdbx_description
1 polymer ?
#
loop_
_entity_poly.entity_id
_entity_poly.type
_entity_poly.pdbx_seq_one_letter_code
_entity_poly.pdbx_strand_id
1 'polypeptide(L)' 'MRITSIVGARPNFMKVAPLLEAMRHYPHLESRLVHTGQHYDERMSD' A
#
# COMPACT_ATOMS: atom_id res chain seq x y z
N MET A 1 16.29 -4.95 4.78
CA MET A 1 15.99 -4.40 3.44
C MET A 1 14.69 -3.59 3.52
N ARG A 2 14.66 -2.38 2.97
CA ARG A 2 13.48 -1.51 3.02
C ARG A 2 12.73 -1.56 1.70
N ILE A 3 11.40 -1.78 1.76
CA ILE A 3 10.53 -1.87 0.58
C ILE A 3 9.42 -0.82 0.74
N THR A 4 9.32 0.09 -0.23
CA THR A 4 8.27 1.11 -0.28
C THR A 4 7.26 0.77 -1.38
N SER A 5 6.02 0.51 -1.01
CA SER A 5 4.90 0.34 -1.94
C SER A 5 4.20 1.67 -2.17
N ILE A 6 4.11 2.12 -3.42
CA ILE A 6 3.47 3.38 -3.82
C ILE A 6 2.15 3.04 -4.53
N VAL A 7 1.02 3.53 -4.03
CA VAL A 7 -0.33 3.21 -4.54
C VAL A 7 -1.17 4.46 -4.82
N GLY A 8 -1.89 4.46 -5.95
CA GLY A 8 -2.65 5.63 -6.41
C GLY A 8 -4.17 5.52 -6.34
N ALA A 9 -4.73 4.34 -6.59
CA ALA A 9 -6.18 4.11 -6.64
C ALA A 9 -6.65 3.08 -5.59
N ARG A 10 -7.94 3.12 -5.20
CA ARG A 10 -8.56 2.15 -4.26
C ARG A 10 -8.24 0.68 -4.60
N PRO A 11 -8.30 0.22 -5.87
CA PRO A 11 -7.94 -1.16 -6.20
C PRO A 11 -6.49 -1.53 -5.91
N ASN A 12 -5.56 -0.57 -5.87
CA ASN A 12 -4.16 -0.85 -5.53
C ASN A 12 -3.98 -1.25 -4.06
N PHE A 13 -4.80 -0.71 -3.15
CA PHE A 13 -4.76 -1.08 -1.74
C PHE A 13 -5.14 -2.54 -1.53
N MET A 14 -6.21 -3.00 -2.19
CA MET A 14 -6.62 -4.41 -2.13
C MET A 14 -5.52 -5.34 -2.67
N LYS A 15 -4.78 -4.90 -3.69
CA LYS A 15 -3.69 -5.68 -4.28
C LYS A 15 -2.43 -5.70 -3.41
N VAL A 16 -2.12 -4.61 -2.71
CA VAL A 16 -0.90 -4.51 -1.89
C VAL A 16 -1.09 -5.11 -0.49
N ALA A 17 -2.33 -5.16 0.03
CA ALA A 17 -2.64 -5.72 1.35
C ALA A 17 -2.03 -7.11 1.60
N PRO A 18 -2.22 -8.13 0.74
CA PRO A 18 -1.62 -9.45 0.97
C PRO A 18 -0.09 -9.44 0.91
N LEU A 19 0.52 -8.51 0.16
CA LEU A 19 1.97 -8.37 0.12
C LEU A 19 2.51 -7.78 1.43
N LEU A 20 1.84 -6.76 1.97
CA LEU A 20 2.18 -6.17 3.27
C LEU A 20 2.01 -7.19 4.40
N GLU A 21 0.95 -8.01 4.35
CA GLU A 21 0.75 -9.14 5.26
C GLU A 21 1.95 -10.08 5.24
N ALA A 22 2.32 -10.57 4.05
CA ALA A 22 3.43 -11.49 3.88
C ALA A 22 4.75 -10.91 4.42
N MET A 23 5.01 -9.62 4.18
CA MET A 23 6.23 -8.95 4.65
C MET A 23 6.36 -8.93 6.17
N ARG A 24 5.26 -8.92 6.94
CA ARG A 24 5.32 -8.93 8.42
C ARG A 24 5.92 -10.19 9.01
N HIS A 25 5.93 -11.30 8.25
CA HIS A 25 6.56 -12.55 8.67
C HIS A 25 8.09 -12.55 8.52
N TYR A 26 8.68 -11.49 7.96
CA TYR A 26 10.12 -11.38 7.70
C TYR A 26 10.71 -10.20 8.48
N PRO A 27 11.30 -10.42 9.67
CA PRO A 27 11.80 -9.34 10.55
C PRO A 27 12.90 -8.46 9.94
N HIS A 28 13.59 -8.96 8.90
CA HIS A 28 14.62 -8.22 8.18
C HIS A 28 14.07 -7.34 7.05
N LEU A 29 12.75 -7.42 6.77
CA LEU A 29 12.05 -6.56 5.84
C LEU A 29 11.37 -5.42 6.59
N GLU A 30 11.54 -4.22 6.07
CA GLU A 30 10.80 -3.06 6.54
C GLU A 30 9.86 -2.60 5.41
N SER A 31 8.55 -2.74 5.62
CA SER A 31 7.53 -2.34 4.66
C SER A 31 7.03 -0.93 4.94
N ARG A 32 7.01 -0.06 3.92
CA ARG A 32 6.37 1.26 3.96
C ARG A 32 5.31 1.34 2.86
N LEU A 33 4.12 1.83 3.19
CA LEU A 33 3.07 2.13 2.22
C LEU A 33 2.97 3.65 2.01
N VAL A 34 2.92 4.10 0.77
CA VAL A 34 2.72 5.50 0.39
C VAL A 34 1.51 5.58 -0.54
N HIS A 35 0.53 6.37 -0.15
CA HIS A 35 -0.59 6.73 -1.02
C HIS A 35 -0.29 8.04 -1.74
N THR A 36 -0.43 8.07 -3.07
CA THR A 36 -0.11 9.26 -3.88
C THR A 36 -1.22 10.30 -3.92
N GLY A 37 -2.42 10.01 -3.40
CA GLY A 37 -3.56 10.93 -3.46
C GLY A 37 -4.10 11.15 -4.89
N GLN A 38 -3.71 10.32 -5.86
CA GLN A 38 -4.09 10.48 -7.28
C GLN A 38 -5.59 10.26 -7.55
N HIS A 39 -6.38 9.87 -6.55
CA HIS A 39 -7.83 9.67 -6.61
C HIS A 39 -8.57 10.49 -5.52
N TYR A 40 -8.13 11.73 -5.25
CA TYR A 40 -8.79 12.65 -4.31
C TYR A 40 -10.02 13.33 -4.97
N ASP A 41 -10.91 12.54 -5.53
CA ASP A 41 -12.26 12.99 -5.87
C ASP A 41 -13.16 12.45 -4.75
N GLU A 42 -13.85 13.32 -4.02
CA GLU A 42 -14.70 13.01 -2.85
C GLU A 42 -15.72 11.89 -3.11
N ARG A 43 -16.02 11.59 -4.38
CA ARG A 43 -16.91 10.51 -4.83
C ARG A 43 -16.30 9.10 -4.77
N MET A 44 -15.02 8.95 -4.44
CA MET A 44 -14.32 7.68 -4.21
C MET A 44 -13.60 7.62 -2.85
N SER A 45 -13.92 8.54 -1.94
CA SER A 45 -13.33 8.60 -0.59
C SER A 45 -14.00 7.68 0.45
N ASP A 46 -15.02 6.89 0.06
CA ASP A 46 -15.61 5.82 0.90
C ASP A 46 -15.01 4.44 0.60
#